data_AF-A0AAV6UUI4-F1
#
_entry.id   AF-A0AAV6UUI4-F1
#
_cell.length_a   1.000
_cell.length_b   1.000
_cell.length_c   1.000
_cell.angle_alpha   90.00
_cell.angle_beta   90.00
_cell.angle_gamma   90.00
#
_symmetry.space_group_name_H-M   'P 1'
#
loop_
_entity.id
_entity.type
_entity.pdbx_description
1 polymer ?
#
loop_
_entity_poly.entity_id
_entity_poly.type
_entity_poly.pdbx_seq_one_letter_code
_entity_poly.pdbx_strand_id
1 'polypeptide(L)'
;MSSSSDDESVPAVTDEEVFRRKLLMDGEGMGDARRIDSLLKEVFLWAEAENQTDDQVTEGYEKLLSMVSSCELAARKSHESQEANKRQIAEYEAAYAIIEAKIDEAKQTIEDQKEELVEAKKVRKNKLQYHALANIISDLPDRKQTQECLEALGKDIDKLKRKAERREARMIAKTNKLGLLLTATGDVVAQLKRDKQDSEDSDSD
;
A
#
# COMPACT_ATOMS: atom_id res chain seq x y z
N MET A 1 25.75 -32.43 -27.34
CA MET A 1 25.68 -32.64 -28.80
C MET A 1 24.36 -33.33 -29.09
N SER A 2 23.77 -32.98 -30.24
CA SER A 2 22.44 -33.39 -30.72
C SER A 2 21.31 -32.51 -30.19
N SER A 3 20.54 -31.78 -30.99
CA SER A 3 20.65 -31.42 -32.41
C SER A 3 19.58 -30.35 -32.60
N SER A 4 20.02 -29.18 -33.03
CA SER A 4 19.20 -28.12 -33.61
C SER A 4 18.44 -28.64 -34.82
N SER A 5 17.12 -28.58 -34.76
CA SER A 5 16.25 -28.62 -35.93
C SER A 5 15.34 -27.40 -35.82
N ASP A 6 15.90 -26.26 -36.22
CA ASP A 6 15.12 -25.10 -36.63
C ASP A 6 14.36 -25.53 -37.90
N ASP A 7 13.13 -25.97 -37.70
CA ASP A 7 12.17 -26.19 -38.77
C ASP A 7 11.73 -24.81 -39.26
N GLU A 8 12.45 -24.31 -40.25
CA GLU A 8 12.15 -23.09 -40.99
C GLU A 8 10.88 -23.36 -41.83
N SER A 9 9.74 -23.34 -41.15
CA SER A 9 8.43 -23.41 -41.80
C SER A 9 8.25 -22.19 -42.69
N VAL A 10 8.39 -22.43 -43.99
CA VAL A 10 7.92 -21.56 -45.07
C VAL A 10 6.52 -21.04 -44.68
N PRO A 11 6.26 -19.73 -44.68
CA PRO A 11 4.95 -19.21 -44.32
C PRO A 11 3.97 -19.64 -45.43
N ALA A 12 3.34 -20.79 -45.23
CA ALA A 12 2.11 -21.14 -45.90
C ALA A 12 1.16 -19.98 -45.63
N VAL A 13 0.77 -19.26 -46.68
CA VAL A 13 -0.27 -18.22 -46.65
C VAL A 13 -1.39 -18.78 -45.78
N THR A 14 -1.47 -18.30 -44.54
CA THR A 14 -2.30 -18.94 -43.54
C THR A 14 -3.74 -18.82 -44.02
N ASP A 15 -4.58 -19.81 -43.72
CA ASP A 15 -6.00 -19.75 -44.11
C ASP A 15 -6.66 -18.44 -43.66
N GLU A 16 -6.14 -17.80 -42.61
CA GLU A 16 -6.51 -16.47 -42.18
C GLU A 16 -6.13 -15.36 -43.17
N GLU A 17 -4.95 -15.40 -43.80
CA GLU A 17 -4.60 -14.49 -44.90
C GLU A 17 -5.44 -14.72 -46.16
N VAL A 18 -5.78 -15.97 -46.47
CA VAL A 18 -6.69 -16.31 -47.58
C VAL A 18 -8.10 -15.80 -47.27
N PHE A 19 -8.57 -16.01 -46.04
CA PHE A 19 -9.89 -15.56 -45.58
C PHE A 19 -9.96 -14.03 -45.53
N ARG A 20 -8.89 -13.36 -45.06
CA ARG A 20 -8.77 -11.90 -45.04
C ARG A 20 -8.73 -11.33 -46.46
N ARG A 21 -7.96 -11.92 -47.39
CA ARG A 21 -8.00 -11.54 -48.82
C ARG A 21 -9.37 -11.76 -49.45
N LYS A 22 -10.01 -12.90 -49.17
CA LYS A 22 -11.34 -13.22 -49.71
C LYS A 22 -12.41 -12.30 -49.15
N LEU A 23 -12.36 -11.96 -47.87
CA LEU A 23 -13.27 -11.02 -47.23
C LEU A 23 -13.05 -9.57 -47.74
N LEU A 24 -11.81 -9.17 -48.01
CA LEU A 24 -11.49 -7.90 -48.66
C LEU A 24 -11.91 -7.86 -50.14
N MET A 25 -11.96 -9.00 -50.82
CA MET A 25 -12.41 -9.13 -52.22
C MET A 25 -13.94 -9.25 -52.36
N ASP A 26 -14.59 -10.02 -51.48
CA ASP A 26 -16.06 -10.26 -51.47
C ASP A 26 -16.83 -9.24 -50.62
N GLY A 27 -16.14 -8.45 -49.79
CA GLY A 27 -16.68 -7.28 -49.08
C GLY A 27 -16.97 -6.16 -50.08
N GLU A 28 -18.09 -6.27 -50.80
CA GLU A 28 -18.61 -5.32 -51.81
C GLU A 28 -17.75 -5.05 -53.06
N GLY A 29 -16.44 -5.33 -53.07
CA GLY A 29 -15.50 -4.86 -54.11
C GLY A 29 -15.62 -5.48 -55.51
N MET A 30 -16.02 -6.76 -55.63
CA MET A 30 -16.14 -7.44 -56.94
C MET A 30 -17.53 -7.26 -57.58
N GLY A 31 -18.55 -6.90 -56.80
CA GLY A 31 -19.94 -6.79 -57.26
C GLY A 31 -20.18 -5.58 -58.16
N ASP A 32 -19.52 -4.46 -57.84
CA ASP A 32 -19.69 -3.21 -58.59
C ASP A 32 -18.92 -3.24 -59.91
N ALA A 33 -17.70 -3.79 -59.93
CA ALA A 33 -16.95 -4.02 -61.16
C ALA A 33 -17.72 -4.95 -62.13
N ARG A 34 -18.36 -6.01 -61.63
CA ARG A 34 -19.21 -6.89 -62.44
C ARG A 34 -20.48 -6.20 -62.92
N ARG A 35 -21.10 -5.35 -62.10
CA ARG A 35 -22.28 -4.57 -62.50
C ARG A 35 -21.94 -3.59 -63.62
N ILE A 36 -20.81 -2.91 -63.52
CA ILE A 36 -20.30 -2.00 -64.56
C ILE A 36 -19.95 -2.76 -65.84
N ASP A 37 -19.28 -3.91 -65.73
CA ASP A 37 -18.96 -4.76 -66.89
C ASP A 37 -20.22 -5.27 -67.61
N SER A 38 -21.24 -5.69 -66.85
CA SER A 38 -22.54 -6.08 -67.42
C SER A 38 -23.27 -4.91 -68.07
N LEU A 39 -23.28 -3.72 -67.44
CA LEU A 39 -23.86 -2.51 -68.04
C LEU A 39 -23.18 -2.17 -69.35
N LEU A 40 -21.86 -2.18 -69.38
CA LEU A 40 -21.07 -1.87 -70.55
C LEU A 40 -21.36 -2.85 -71.70
N LYS A 41 -21.46 -4.16 -71.43
CA LYS A 41 -21.87 -5.17 -72.42
C LYS A 41 -23.28 -4.93 -72.97
N GLU A 42 -24.23 -4.59 -72.11
CA GLU A 42 -25.62 -4.31 -72.52
C GLU A 42 -25.73 -3.01 -73.35
N VAL A 43 -24.92 -1.99 -73.06
CA VAL A 43 -24.80 -0.77 -73.90
C VAL A 43 -24.29 -1.14 -75.29
N PHE A 44 -23.21 -1.91 -75.39
CA PHE A 44 -22.64 -2.30 -76.68
C PHE A 44 -23.62 -3.17 -77.48
N LEU A 45 -24.30 -4.11 -76.83
CA LEU A 45 -25.28 -4.97 -77.46
C LEU A 45 -26.49 -4.19 -77.99
N TRP A 46 -26.97 -3.19 -77.25
CA TRP A 46 -28.04 -2.29 -77.71
C TRP A 46 -27.58 -1.38 -78.85
N ALA A 47 -26.32 -0.95 -78.86
CA ALA A 47 -25.74 -0.10 -79.90
C ALA A 47 -25.45 -0.84 -81.22
N GLU A 48 -25.13 -2.13 -81.18
CA GLU A 48 -24.85 -2.97 -82.37
C GLU A 48 -26.11 -3.56 -83.03
N ALA A 49 -27.30 -3.27 -82.49
CA ALA A 49 -28.54 -3.90 -82.90
C ALA A 49 -29.15 -3.28 -84.19
N GLU A 50 -28.54 -3.53 -85.35
CA GLU A 50 -28.96 -2.98 -86.65
C GLU A 50 -30.29 -3.57 -87.23
N ASN A 51 -31.01 -4.44 -86.51
CA ASN A 51 -32.22 -5.12 -87.02
C ASN A 51 -33.34 -5.32 -85.95
N GLN A 52 -33.43 -4.45 -84.95
CA GLN A 52 -34.47 -4.53 -83.91
C GLN A 52 -35.79 -3.88 -84.34
N THR A 53 -36.92 -4.45 -83.91
CA THR A 53 -38.24 -3.82 -83.98
C THR A 53 -38.30 -2.65 -82.99
N ASP A 54 -39.12 -1.63 -83.26
CA ASP A 54 -39.27 -0.43 -82.40
C ASP A 54 -39.58 -0.80 -80.91
N ASP A 55 -40.35 -1.86 -80.69
CA ASP A 55 -40.66 -2.40 -79.36
C ASP A 55 -39.43 -3.00 -78.64
N GLN A 56 -38.49 -3.58 -79.38
CA GLN A 56 -37.26 -4.17 -78.81
C GLN A 56 -36.24 -3.09 -78.44
N VAL A 57 -36.20 -2.00 -79.20
CA VAL A 57 -35.33 -0.84 -78.92
C VAL A 57 -35.78 -0.15 -77.65
N THR A 58 -37.10 0.02 -77.45
CA THR A 58 -37.68 0.63 -76.26
C THR A 58 -37.50 -0.23 -75.01
N GLU A 59 -37.73 -1.55 -75.09
CA GLU A 59 -37.46 -2.48 -73.98
C GLU A 59 -35.97 -2.50 -73.59
N GLY A 60 -35.07 -2.51 -74.58
CA GLY A 60 -33.63 -2.42 -74.35
C GLY A 60 -33.20 -1.11 -73.67
N TYR A 61 -33.82 0.00 -74.04
CA TYR A 61 -33.59 1.31 -73.41
C TYR A 61 -34.07 1.35 -71.96
N GLU A 62 -35.26 0.82 -71.65
CA GLU A 62 -35.76 0.74 -70.27
C GLU A 62 -34.89 -0.16 -69.39
N LYS A 63 -34.42 -1.29 -69.92
CA LYS A 63 -33.47 -2.18 -69.25
C LYS A 63 -32.15 -1.45 -68.96
N LEU A 64 -31.61 -0.71 -69.92
CA LEU A 64 -30.38 0.05 -69.75
C LEU A 64 -30.56 1.13 -68.67
N LEU A 65 -31.67 1.87 -68.69
CA LEU A 65 -31.98 2.88 -67.70
C LEU A 65 -32.04 2.29 -66.29
N SER A 66 -32.71 1.14 -66.13
CA SER A 66 -32.78 0.40 -64.86
C SER A 66 -31.40 -0.01 -64.34
N MET A 67 -30.53 -0.51 -65.23
CA MET A 67 -29.16 -0.90 -64.88
C MET A 67 -28.30 0.30 -64.46
N VAL A 68 -28.43 1.45 -65.14
CA VAL A 68 -27.75 2.70 -64.77
C VAL A 68 -28.21 3.17 -63.39
N SER A 69 -29.53 3.19 -63.13
CA SER A 69 -30.06 3.55 -61.81
C SER A 69 -29.58 2.63 -60.69
N SER A 70 -29.45 1.32 -60.96
CA SER A 70 -28.91 0.35 -60.01
C SER A 70 -27.42 0.61 -59.71
N CYS A 71 -26.62 0.92 -60.72
CA CYS A 71 -25.20 1.26 -60.56
C CYS A 71 -25.02 2.56 -59.77
N GLU A 72 -25.85 3.57 -60.05
CA GLU A 72 -25.83 4.84 -59.32
C GLU A 72 -26.17 4.64 -57.83
N LEU A 73 -27.20 3.85 -57.52
CA LEU A 73 -27.57 3.54 -56.15
C LEU A 73 -26.45 2.79 -55.41
N ALA A 74 -25.81 1.82 -56.07
CA ALA A 74 -24.69 1.07 -55.50
C ALA A 74 -23.50 2.00 -55.19
N ALA A 75 -23.15 2.90 -56.11
CA ALA A 75 -22.08 3.87 -55.91
C ALA A 75 -22.37 4.82 -54.74
N ARG A 76 -23.61 5.33 -54.63
CA ARG A 76 -24.03 6.17 -53.50
C ARG A 76 -23.95 5.42 -52.17
N LYS A 77 -24.43 4.17 -52.12
CA LYS A 77 -24.34 3.33 -50.92
C LYS A 77 -22.88 3.10 -50.50
N SER A 78 -22.00 2.80 -51.45
CA SER A 78 -20.57 2.62 -51.19
C SER A 78 -19.94 3.88 -50.59
N HIS A 79 -20.27 5.06 -51.15
CA HIS A 79 -19.81 6.34 -50.63
C HIS A 79 -20.31 6.61 -49.20
N GLU A 80 -21.59 6.41 -48.93
CA GLU A 80 -22.16 6.57 -47.58
C GLU A 80 -21.56 5.58 -46.57
N SER A 81 -21.35 4.33 -46.97
CA SER A 81 -20.67 3.32 -46.17
C SER A 81 -19.23 3.74 -45.84
N GLN A 82 -18.50 4.28 -46.82
CA GLN A 82 -17.15 4.81 -46.59
C GLN A 82 -17.15 5.98 -45.60
N GLU A 83 -18.09 6.92 -45.71
CA GLU A 83 -18.21 8.00 -44.74
C GLU A 83 -18.58 7.49 -43.35
N ALA A 84 -19.51 6.55 -43.25
CA ALA A 84 -19.89 5.94 -41.99
C ALA A 84 -18.69 5.23 -41.33
N ASN A 85 -17.91 4.47 -42.11
CA ASN A 85 -16.70 3.80 -41.62
C ASN A 85 -15.66 4.81 -41.13
N LYS A 86 -15.45 5.93 -41.84
CA LYS A 86 -14.55 7.01 -41.37
C LYS A 86 -15.00 7.59 -40.02
N ARG A 87 -16.30 7.83 -39.85
CA ARG A 87 -16.85 8.31 -38.57
C ARG A 87 -16.66 7.28 -37.45
N GLN A 88 -16.92 6.01 -37.73
CA GLN A 88 -16.73 4.93 -36.76
C GLN A 88 -15.27 4.79 -36.33
N ILE A 89 -14.31 4.86 -37.27
CA ILE A 89 -12.88 4.82 -36.95
C ILE A 89 -12.51 5.95 -35.99
N ALA A 90 -12.95 7.18 -36.26
CA ALA A 90 -12.69 8.32 -35.38
C ALA A 90 -13.31 8.14 -33.97
N GLU A 91 -14.51 7.57 -33.89
CA GLU A 91 -15.15 7.25 -32.61
C GLU A 91 -14.40 6.16 -31.84
N TYR A 92 -13.92 5.12 -32.53
CA TYR A 92 -13.08 4.10 -31.91
C TYR A 92 -11.75 4.65 -31.42
N GLU A 93 -11.08 5.51 -32.20
CA GLU A 93 -9.84 6.19 -31.77
C GLU A 93 -10.07 7.03 -30.50
N ALA A 94 -11.18 7.78 -30.45
CA ALA A 94 -11.55 8.53 -29.25
C ALA A 94 -11.83 7.61 -28.05
N ALA A 95 -12.52 6.48 -28.27
CA ALA A 95 -12.77 5.50 -27.22
C ALA A 95 -11.47 4.86 -26.70
N TYR A 96 -10.52 4.54 -27.59
CA TYR A 96 -9.20 4.04 -27.21
C TYR A 96 -8.44 5.04 -26.34
N ALA A 97 -8.42 6.32 -26.71
CA ALA A 97 -7.77 7.36 -25.91
C ALA A 97 -8.39 7.49 -24.50
N ILE A 98 -9.72 7.37 -24.38
CA ILE A 98 -10.40 7.38 -23.07
C ILE A 98 -10.02 6.14 -22.25
N ILE A 99 -9.93 4.97 -22.87
CA ILE A 99 -9.53 3.73 -22.19
C ILE A 99 -8.09 3.84 -21.70
N GLU A 100 -7.16 4.34 -22.52
CA GLU A 100 -5.77 4.55 -22.12
C GLU A 100 -5.67 5.50 -20.92
N ALA A 101 -6.37 6.63 -20.96
CA ALA A 101 -6.40 7.58 -19.84
C ALA A 101 -6.92 6.93 -18.54
N LYS A 102 -7.99 6.13 -18.63
CA LYS A 102 -8.54 5.39 -17.47
C LYS A 102 -7.58 4.32 -16.95
N ILE A 103 -6.84 3.65 -17.84
CA ILE A 103 -5.82 2.67 -17.45
C ILE A 103 -4.71 3.37 -16.66
N ASP A 104 -4.26 4.54 -17.11
CA ASP A 104 -3.21 5.28 -16.42
C ASP A 104 -3.68 5.86 -15.07
N GLU A 105 -4.93 6.36 -15.00
CA GLU A 105 -5.56 6.76 -13.74
C GLU A 105 -5.66 5.58 -12.75
N ALA A 106 -6.06 4.40 -13.24
CA ALA A 106 -6.13 3.20 -12.41
C ALA A 106 -4.75 2.74 -11.91
N LYS A 107 -3.72 2.81 -12.77
CA LYS A 107 -2.33 2.53 -12.36
C LYS A 107 -1.86 3.48 -11.26
N GLN A 108 -2.15 4.78 -11.40
CA GLN A 108 -1.78 5.77 -10.39
C GLN A 108 -2.50 5.49 -9.07
N THR A 109 -3.81 5.22 -9.13
CA THR A 109 -4.61 4.85 -7.95
C THR A 109 -4.06 3.61 -7.24
N ILE A 110 -3.58 2.62 -7.99
CA ILE A 110 -2.96 1.41 -7.43
C ILE A 110 -1.67 1.74 -6.67
N GLU A 111 -0.82 2.62 -7.23
CA GLU A 111 0.43 2.99 -6.55
C GLU A 111 0.13 3.80 -5.28
N ASP A 112 -0.82 4.74 -5.32
CA ASP A 112 -1.27 5.49 -4.14
C ASP A 112 -1.80 4.56 -3.04
N GLN A 113 -2.66 3.60 -3.40
CA GLN A 113 -3.21 2.61 -2.46
C GLN A 113 -2.13 1.70 -1.87
N LYS A 114 -1.08 1.41 -2.63
CA LYS A 114 0.04 0.59 -2.17
C LYS A 114 0.91 1.35 -1.17
N GLU A 115 1.13 2.65 -1.38
CA GLU A 115 1.78 3.51 -0.39
C GLU A 115 0.95 3.59 0.90
N GLU A 116 -0.36 3.85 0.79
CA GLU A 116 -1.28 3.89 1.93
C GLU A 116 -1.28 2.55 2.70
N LEU A 117 -1.24 1.42 1.99
CA LEU A 117 -1.16 0.09 2.61
C LEU A 117 0.13 -0.09 3.43
N VAL A 118 1.27 0.42 2.96
CA VAL A 118 2.54 0.36 3.68
C VAL A 118 2.47 1.20 4.95
N GLU A 119 1.90 2.40 4.87
CA GLU A 119 1.68 3.27 6.03
C GLU A 119 0.74 2.64 7.04
N ALA A 120 -0.41 2.10 6.59
CA ALA A 120 -1.37 1.42 7.44
C ALA A 120 -0.74 0.20 8.16
N LYS A 121 0.11 -0.57 7.46
CA LYS A 121 0.88 -1.67 8.07
C LYS A 121 1.84 -1.17 9.15
N LYS A 122 2.54 -0.06 8.90
CA LYS A 122 3.44 0.58 9.89
C LYS A 122 2.66 1.04 11.12
N VAL A 123 1.53 1.71 10.94
CA VAL A 123 0.65 2.13 12.04
C VAL A 123 0.15 0.93 12.84
N ARG A 124 -0.26 -0.15 12.16
CA ARG A 124 -0.69 -1.38 12.83
C ARG A 124 0.43 -2.00 13.67
N LYS A 125 1.64 -2.10 13.12
CA LYS A 125 2.82 -2.61 13.87
C LYS A 125 3.10 -1.76 15.11
N ASN A 126 3.07 -0.43 14.96
CA ASN A 126 3.27 0.49 16.06
C ASN A 126 2.18 0.31 17.14
N LYS A 127 0.90 0.25 16.74
CA LYS A 127 -0.21 -0.01 17.68
C LYS A 127 -0.03 -1.32 18.45
N LEU A 128 0.43 -2.38 17.78
CA LEU A 128 0.67 -3.67 18.44
C LEU A 128 1.81 -3.58 19.46
N GLN A 129 2.90 -2.88 19.13
CA GLN A 129 4.01 -2.64 20.05
C GLN A 129 3.58 -1.79 21.26
N TYR A 130 2.78 -0.75 21.03
CA TYR A 130 2.22 0.06 22.12
C TYR A 130 1.29 -0.76 23.01
N HIS A 131 0.43 -1.61 22.44
CA HIS A 131 -0.42 -2.51 23.22
C HIS A 131 0.40 -3.50 24.05
N ALA A 132 1.43 -4.11 23.47
CA ALA A 132 2.32 -5.01 24.20
C ALA A 132 3.02 -4.30 25.37
N LEU A 133 3.55 -3.09 25.14
CA LEU A 133 4.17 -2.29 26.18
C LEU A 133 3.16 -1.85 27.25
N ALA A 134 1.95 -1.45 26.85
CA ALA A 134 0.89 -1.07 27.76
C ALA A 134 0.45 -2.23 28.67
N ASN A 135 0.38 -3.46 28.14
CA ASN A 135 0.11 -4.65 28.95
C ASN A 135 1.21 -4.87 29.99
N ILE A 136 2.48 -4.81 29.60
CA ILE A 136 3.61 -4.93 30.53
C ILE A 136 3.56 -3.85 31.61
N ILE A 137 3.24 -2.61 31.23
CA ILE A 137 3.10 -1.50 32.19
C ILE A 137 1.90 -1.70 33.12
N SER A 138 0.80 -2.28 32.64
CA SER A 138 -0.38 -2.58 33.45
C SER A 138 -0.12 -3.67 34.49
N ASP A 139 0.81 -4.59 34.23
CA ASP A 139 1.21 -5.62 35.19
C ASP A 139 2.07 -5.05 36.34
N LEU A 140 2.68 -3.88 36.14
CA LEU A 140 3.47 -3.19 37.15
C LEU A 140 2.57 -2.43 38.15
N PRO A 141 2.98 -2.33 39.42
CA PRO A 141 2.22 -1.61 40.43
C PRO A 141 2.10 -0.11 40.08
N ASP A 142 0.97 0.48 40.47
CA ASP A 142 0.71 1.89 40.19
C ASP A 142 1.81 2.77 40.79
N ARG A 143 2.26 3.74 39.99
CA ARG A 143 3.34 4.65 40.34
C ARG A 143 2.99 5.46 41.59
N LYS A 144 1.72 5.88 41.73
CA LYS A 144 1.26 6.65 42.88
C LYS A 144 1.36 5.84 44.17
N GLN A 145 0.85 4.61 44.15
CA GLN A 145 0.90 3.72 45.32
C GLN A 145 2.36 3.42 45.73
N THR A 146 3.24 3.19 44.76
CA THR A 146 4.67 2.95 45.02
C THR A 146 5.34 4.19 45.63
N GLN A 147 4.98 5.39 45.14
CA GLN A 147 5.48 6.66 45.68
C GLN A 147 5.02 6.91 47.11
N GLU A 148 3.75 6.67 47.41
CA GLU A 148 3.21 6.79 48.77
C GLU A 148 3.89 5.81 49.73
N CYS A 149 4.15 4.56 49.29
CA CYS A 149 4.88 3.57 50.06
C CYS A 149 6.33 4.01 50.34
N LEU A 150 7.02 4.58 49.34
CA LEU A 150 8.36 5.15 49.50
C LEU A 150 8.39 6.29 50.52
N GLU A 151 7.41 7.20 50.47
CA GLU A 151 7.30 8.30 51.42
C GLU A 151 7.03 7.82 52.85
N ALA A 152 6.19 6.80 53.01
CA ALA A 152 5.93 6.16 54.30
C ALA A 152 7.20 5.50 54.85
N LEU A 153 7.91 4.72 54.02
CA LEU A 153 9.18 4.09 54.39
C LEU A 153 10.24 5.13 54.76
N GLY A 154 10.33 6.23 54.01
CA GLY A 154 11.24 7.34 54.29
C GLY A 154 10.99 7.95 55.67
N LYS A 155 9.72 8.22 56.00
CA LYS A 155 9.32 8.69 57.34
C LYS A 155 9.70 7.70 58.43
N ASP A 156 9.57 6.39 58.18
CA ASP A 156 9.91 5.36 59.16
C ASP A 156 11.42 5.21 59.35
N ILE A 157 12.21 5.33 58.28
CA ILE A 157 13.68 5.41 58.37
C ILE A 157 14.09 6.61 59.22
N ASP A 158 13.50 7.79 59.00
CA ASP A 158 13.81 8.99 59.79
C ASP A 158 13.42 8.83 61.26
N LYS A 159 12.27 8.21 61.55
CA LYS A 159 11.87 7.87 62.92
C LYS A 159 12.88 6.92 63.57
N LEU A 160 13.35 5.90 62.86
CA LEU A 160 14.33 4.92 63.35
C LEU A 160 15.69 5.57 63.60
N LYS A 161 16.16 6.44 62.69
CA LYS A 161 17.39 7.24 62.89
C LYS A 161 17.30 8.09 64.15
N ARG A 162 16.21 8.85 64.33
CA ARG A 162 15.98 9.65 65.55
C ARG A 162 15.88 8.80 66.82
N LYS A 163 15.42 7.55 66.74
CA LYS A 163 15.41 6.62 67.88
C LYS A 163 16.82 6.10 68.18
N ALA A 164 17.60 5.79 67.15
CA ALA A 164 18.99 5.36 67.27
C ALA A 164 19.85 6.47 67.91
N GLU A 165 19.80 7.69 67.38
CA GLU A 165 20.48 8.87 67.94
C GLU A 165 20.10 9.12 69.40
N ARG A 166 18.81 9.03 69.74
CA ARG A 166 18.36 9.15 71.13
C ARG A 166 18.90 8.04 72.03
N ARG A 167 19.00 6.81 71.52
CA ARG A 167 19.55 5.68 72.27
C ARG A 167 21.06 5.85 72.49
N GLU A 168 21.78 6.30 71.48
CA GLU A 168 23.21 6.58 71.53
C GLU A 168 23.50 7.72 72.52
N ALA A 169 22.77 8.83 72.45
CA ALA A 169 22.89 9.91 73.43
C ALA A 169 22.62 9.44 74.87
N ARG A 170 21.62 8.56 75.07
CA ARG A 170 21.35 7.95 76.38
C ARG A 170 22.49 7.03 76.84
N MET A 171 23.10 6.27 75.94
CA MET A 171 24.26 5.43 76.24
C MET A 171 25.45 6.29 76.67
N ILE A 172 25.78 7.33 75.90
CA ILE A 172 26.86 8.28 76.24
C ILE A 172 26.60 8.91 77.61
N ALA A 173 25.38 9.39 77.87
CA ALA A 173 25.03 9.96 79.17
C ALA A 173 25.18 8.96 80.33
N LYS A 174 24.84 7.67 80.12
CA LYS A 174 25.07 6.62 81.12
C LYS A 174 26.55 6.33 81.32
N THR A 175 27.34 6.25 80.25
CA THR A 175 28.80 6.08 80.33
C THR A 175 29.45 7.22 81.08
N ASN A 176 29.05 8.47 80.81
CA ASN A 176 29.56 9.64 81.52
C ASN A 176 29.19 9.61 83.02
N LYS A 177 27.93 9.30 83.35
CA LYS A 177 27.49 9.15 84.76
C LYS A 177 28.26 8.04 85.47
N LEU A 178 28.45 6.89 84.81
CA LEU A 178 29.23 5.77 85.36
C LEU A 178 30.69 6.17 85.57
N GLY A 179 31.31 6.87 84.61
CA GLY A 179 32.67 7.38 84.73
C GLY A 179 32.85 8.35 85.88
N LEU A 180 31.90 9.28 86.08
CA LEU A 180 31.88 10.17 87.24
C LEU A 180 31.77 9.39 88.55
N LEU A 181 30.88 8.39 88.61
CA LEU A 181 30.68 7.58 89.81
C LEU A 181 31.93 6.72 90.11
N LEU A 182 32.59 6.19 89.07
CA LEU A 182 33.86 5.46 89.19
C LEU A 182 34.98 6.36 89.72
N THR A 183 35.05 7.60 89.24
CA THR A 183 36.03 8.60 89.70
C THR A 183 35.77 8.98 91.15
N ALA A 184 34.52 9.32 91.50
CA ALA A 184 34.15 9.64 92.88
C ALA A 184 34.38 8.47 93.85
N THR A 185 34.09 7.23 93.42
CA THR A 185 34.38 6.04 94.23
C THR A 185 35.90 5.85 94.37
N GLY A 186 36.67 6.09 93.31
CA GLY A 186 38.13 6.09 93.35
C GLY A 186 38.70 7.13 94.30
N ASP A 187 38.14 8.35 94.31
CA ASP A 187 38.52 9.43 95.21
C ASP A 187 38.23 9.09 96.67
N VAL A 188 37.04 8.53 96.96
CA VAL A 188 36.68 8.05 98.31
C VAL A 188 37.59 6.90 98.74
N VAL A 189 37.90 5.94 97.86
CA VAL A 189 38.85 4.87 98.16
C VAL A 189 40.25 5.43 98.40
N ALA A 190 40.67 6.46 97.66
CA ALA A 190 41.93 7.14 97.88
C ALA A 190 41.96 7.91 99.21
N GLN A 191 40.86 8.57 99.59
CA GLN A 191 40.69 9.21 100.90
C GLN A 191 40.74 8.17 102.03
N LEU A 192 39.99 7.07 101.93
CA LEU A 192 40.05 5.99 102.92
C LEU A 192 41.43 5.34 103.04
N LYS A 193 42.21 5.29 101.95
CA LYS A 193 43.61 4.85 102.01
C LYS A 193 44.50 5.85 102.74
N ARG A 194 44.31 7.17 102.52
CA ARG A 194 45.03 8.22 103.25
C ARG A 194 44.66 8.22 104.74
N ASP A 195 43.37 8.21 105.06
CA ASP A 195 42.89 8.19 106.45
C ASP A 195 43.39 6.96 107.22
N LYS A 196 43.48 5.79 106.57
CA LYS A 196 44.12 4.61 107.17
C LYS A 196 45.60 4.82 107.46
N GLN A 197 46.31 5.45 106.53
CA GLN A 197 47.73 5.74 106.66
C GLN A 197 47.99 6.76 107.78
N ASP A 198 47.15 7.81 107.86
CA ASP A 198 47.19 8.81 108.93
C ASP A 198 46.81 8.22 110.30
N SER A 199 45.93 7.21 110.36
CA SER A 199 45.60 6.50 111.60
C SER A 199 46.69 5.53 112.09
N GLU A 200 47.46 4.94 111.17
CA GLU A 200 48.62 4.11 111.52
C GLU A 200 49.81 4.97 112.00
N ASP A 201 49.92 6.20 111.49
CA ASP A 201 50.91 7.19 111.93
C ASP A 201 50.52 7.90 113.26
N SER A 202 49.24 7.93 113.65
CA SER A 202 48.80 8.52 114.94
C SER A 202 48.89 7.59 116.15
N ASP A 203 48.98 6.27 115.95
CA ASP A 203 49.19 5.28 117.01
C ASP A 203 50.68 5.01 117.31
N SER A 204 51.60 5.78 116.69
CA SER A 204 53.05 5.63 116.84
C SER A 204 53.78 6.82 117.49
N ASP A 205 53.07 7.69 118.22
CA ASP A 205 53.65 8.75 119.09
C ASP A 205 53.05 8.72 120.52
#